data_AF-A0A2U2N0E7-F1
#
_entry.id   AF-A0A2U2N0E7-F1
#
_cell.length_a   1.000
_cell.length_b   1.000
_cell.length_c   1.000
_cell.angle_alpha   90.00
_cell.angle_beta   90.00
_cell.angle_gamma   90.00
#
_symmetry.space_group_name_H-M   'P 1'
#
loop_
_entity.id
_entity.type
_entity.pdbx_description
1 polymer ?
#
loop_
_entity_poly.entity_id
_entity_poly.type
_entity_poly.pdbx_seq_one_letter_code
_entity_poly.pdbx_strand_id
1 'polypeptide(L)'
;MANIPAELRALPLEHIIGSPMVAAIQAQALAANNTVDFIKEVGLKPRALEDGEAAGDFDIISGESGEPGLEARYVDFKFDRVLEERIPPPADAPEGTPGTVRYSVVPSKLTVPLLAMVPIPCLRIDPLSADRSPVCGSTT
;
A
#
# COMPACT_ATOMS: atom_id res chain seq x y z
N MET A 1 38.43 -29.72 -34.43
CA MET A 1 37.08 -30.22 -34.10
C MET A 1 36.73 -29.62 -32.75
N ALA A 2 35.75 -28.71 -32.70
CA ALA A 2 35.37 -28.04 -31.45
C ALA A 2 34.90 -29.08 -30.43
N ASN A 3 35.58 -29.16 -29.28
CA ASN A 3 35.19 -30.06 -28.20
C ASN A 3 34.07 -29.39 -27.39
N ILE A 4 32.87 -29.37 -27.97
CA ILE A 4 31.65 -28.80 -27.40
C ILE A 4 31.42 -29.21 -25.92
N PRO A 5 31.66 -30.47 -25.49
CA PRO A 5 31.53 -30.82 -24.07
C PRO A 5 32.61 -30.21 -23.15
N ALA A 6 33.77 -29.83 -23.66
CA ALA A 6 34.78 -29.08 -22.90
C ALA A 6 34.42 -27.60 -22.78
N GLU A 7 33.90 -26.99 -23.86
CA GLU A 7 33.43 -25.60 -23.88
C GLU A 7 32.19 -25.38 -22.98
N LEU A 8 31.26 -26.35 -22.93
CA LEU A 8 30.08 -26.28 -22.05
C LEU A 8 30.42 -26.39 -20.56
N ARG A 9 31.53 -27.07 -20.20
CA ARG A 9 32.05 -27.10 -18.82
C ARG A 9 32.84 -25.85 -18.45
N ALA A 10 33.41 -25.17 -19.43
CA ALA A 10 34.12 -23.91 -19.23
C ALA A 10 33.18 -22.70 -19.03
N LEU A 11 31.90 -22.84 -19.37
CA LEU A 11 30.89 -21.81 -19.08
C LEU A 11 30.62 -21.73 -17.57
N PRO A 12 30.78 -20.55 -16.94
CA PRO A 12 30.44 -20.35 -15.53
C PRO A 12 28.92 -20.26 -15.36
N LEU A 13 28.23 -21.39 -15.49
CA LEU A 13 26.76 -21.49 -15.37
C LEU A 13 26.26 -20.98 -14.02
N GLU A 14 27.06 -21.18 -12.96
CA GLU A 14 26.78 -20.66 -11.62
C GLU A 14 26.72 -19.13 -11.59
N HIS A 15 27.58 -18.43 -12.33
CA HIS A 15 27.57 -16.97 -12.36
C HIS A 15 26.43 -16.43 -13.24
N ILE A 16 26.14 -17.10 -14.36
CA ILE A 16 25.06 -16.72 -15.29
C ILE A 16 23.68 -16.87 -14.64
N ILE A 17 23.49 -17.86 -13.77
CA ILE A 17 22.21 -18.11 -13.08
C ILE A 17 22.19 -17.43 -11.70
N GLY A 18 23.33 -17.37 -11.01
CA GLY A 18 23.42 -16.81 -9.66
C GLY A 18 23.37 -15.29 -9.62
N SER A 19 24.01 -14.59 -10.56
CA SER A 19 24.01 -13.12 -10.57
C SER A 19 22.62 -12.49 -10.74
N PRO A 20 21.73 -12.92 -11.66
CA PRO A 20 20.38 -12.37 -11.73
C PRO A 20 19.53 -12.73 -10.51
N MET A 21 19.75 -13.90 -9.89
CA MET A 21 19.01 -14.28 -8.67
C MET A 21 19.42 -13.43 -7.47
N VAL A 22 20.72 -13.16 -7.30
CA VAL A 22 21.22 -12.25 -6.26
C VAL A 22 20.72 -10.82 -6.50
N ALA A 23 20.75 -10.35 -7.75
CA ALA A 23 20.23 -9.03 -8.11
C ALA A 23 18.72 -8.90 -7.83
N ALA A 24 17.93 -9.94 -8.11
CA ALA A 24 16.50 -9.95 -7.82
C ALA A 24 16.21 -9.84 -6.32
N ILE A 25 16.94 -10.57 -5.47
CA ILE A 25 16.79 -10.50 -4.01
C ILE A 25 17.13 -9.08 -3.50
N GLN A 26 18.20 -8.47 -4.01
CA GLN A 26 18.57 -7.11 -3.65
C GLN A 26 17.51 -6.09 -4.09
N ALA A 27 16.96 -6.25 -5.30
CA ALA A 27 15.88 -5.40 -5.79
C ALA A 27 14.60 -5.53 -4.93
N GLN A 28 14.27 -6.74 -4.46
CA GLN A 28 13.16 -6.95 -3.53
C GLN A 28 13.39 -6.27 -2.18
N ALA A 29 14.59 -6.38 -1.62
CA ALA A 29 14.93 -5.74 -0.36
C ALA A 29 14.84 -4.21 -0.47
N LEU A 30 15.39 -3.63 -1.55
CA LEU A 30 15.31 -2.20 -1.81
C LEU A 30 13.86 -1.72 -2.00
N ALA A 31 13.05 -2.49 -2.73
CA ALA A 31 11.64 -2.18 -2.92
C ALA A 31 10.86 -2.19 -1.60
N ALA A 32 11.10 -3.18 -0.73
CA ALA A 32 10.46 -3.26 0.58
C ALA A 32 10.81 -2.05 1.46
N ASN A 33 12.08 -1.62 1.47
CA ASN A 33 12.51 -0.43 2.19
C ASN A 33 11.83 0.84 1.66
N ASN A 34 11.74 1.01 0.34
CA ASN A 34 11.04 2.16 -0.25
C ASN A 34 9.55 2.20 0.14
N THR A 35 8.89 1.04 0.25
CA THR A 35 7.50 0.98 0.74
C THR A 35 7.40 1.41 2.20
N VAL A 36 8.36 1.00 3.05
CA VAL A 36 8.42 1.42 4.45
C VAL A 36 8.65 2.93 4.56
N ASP A 37 9.57 3.47 3.78
CA ASP A 37 9.90 4.90 3.77
C ASP A 37 8.71 5.73 3.30
N PHE A 38 8.03 5.30 2.23
CA PHE A 38 6.80 5.92 1.78
C PHE A 38 5.72 5.96 2.88
N ILE A 39 5.54 4.87 3.62
CA ILE A 39 4.56 4.80 4.71
C ILE A 39 4.93 5.77 5.84
N LYS A 40 6.22 5.88 6.18
CA LYS A 40 6.70 6.81 7.21
C LYS A 40 6.50 8.28 6.79
N GLU A 41 6.85 8.62 5.55
CA GLU A 41 6.81 10.00 5.06
C GLU A 41 5.37 10.50 4.80
N VAL A 42 4.54 9.67 4.18
CA VAL A 42 3.18 10.06 3.77
C VAL A 42 2.15 9.71 4.84
N GLY A 43 2.32 8.56 5.50
CA GLY A 43 1.31 8.00 6.38
C GLY A 43 1.41 8.45 7.83
N LEU A 44 2.60 8.80 8.32
CA LEU A 44 2.85 9.02 9.74
C LEU A 44 3.21 10.49 10.07
N LYS A 45 2.88 10.90 11.28
CA LYS A 45 3.32 12.14 11.92
C LYS A 45 3.96 11.76 13.26
N PRO A 46 5.04 12.44 13.67
CA PRO A 46 5.51 12.31 15.03
C PRO A 46 4.37 12.74 15.96
N ARG A 47 3.99 11.87 16.89
CA ARG A 47 3.02 12.23 17.93
C ARG A 47 3.67 13.34 18.75
N ALA A 48 2.99 14.48 18.87
CA ALA A 48 3.45 15.53 19.78
C ALA A 48 3.34 14.97 21.20
N LEU A 49 4.47 14.61 21.80
CA LEU A 49 4.58 14.55 23.24
C LEU A 49 4.34 15.98 23.73
N GLU A 50 3.31 16.18 24.55
CA GLU A 50 3.16 17.41 25.32
C GLU A 50 4.36 17.49 26.27
N ASP A 51 5.46 18.09 25.78
CA ASP A 51 6.55 18.75 26.52
C ASP A 51 7.82 18.79 25.64
N GLY A 52 7.96 19.86 24.85
CA GLY A 52 9.20 20.61 24.64
C GLY A 52 10.51 19.96 24.17
N GLU A 53 10.60 18.66 23.86
CA GLU A 53 11.86 18.02 23.46
C GLU A 53 11.98 17.91 21.93
N ALA A 54 13.13 18.37 21.43
CA ALA A 54 13.43 18.51 20.01
C ALA A 54 13.38 17.17 19.27
N ALA A 55 13.04 17.24 17.98
CA ALA A 55 12.98 16.16 17.01
C ALA A 55 14.30 15.35 16.95
N GLY A 56 14.46 14.40 17.87
CA GLY A 56 15.45 13.34 17.84
C GLY A 56 14.92 12.13 17.09
N ASP A 57 15.81 11.47 16.36
CA ASP A 57 15.63 10.24 15.59
C ASP A 57 14.63 9.27 16.26
N PHE A 58 13.40 9.19 15.72
CA PHE A 58 12.28 8.52 16.38
C PHE A 58 12.27 7.03 16.03
N ASP A 59 12.85 6.22 16.91
CA ASP A 59 12.83 4.76 16.84
C ASP A 59 11.39 4.23 16.87
N ILE A 60 11.11 3.25 16.01
CA ILE A 60 9.76 2.71 15.76
C ILE A 60 9.25 1.88 16.95
N ILE A 61 10.11 1.56 17.93
CA ILE A 61 9.82 0.54 18.97
C ILE A 61 10.05 1.04 20.41
N SER A 62 10.70 2.18 20.65
CA SER A 62 10.96 2.64 22.02
C SER A 62 10.05 3.79 22.46
N GLY A 63 8.76 3.48 22.58
CA GLY A 63 7.89 4.16 23.55
C GLY A 63 7.94 3.37 24.85
N GLU A 64 8.55 3.94 25.89
CA GLU A 64 8.63 3.36 27.25
C GLU A 64 7.25 3.10 27.90
N SER A 65 6.16 3.44 27.19
CA SER A 65 4.75 3.21 27.55
C SER A 65 3.98 2.26 26.62
N GLY A 66 4.64 1.53 25.71
CA GLY A 66 3.96 0.57 24.81
C GLY A 66 3.00 1.21 23.79
N GLU A 67 3.08 2.53 23.64
CA GLU A 67 2.29 3.32 22.70
C GLU A 67 3.18 3.74 21.52
N PRO A 68 2.76 3.50 20.27
CA PRO A 68 3.55 3.91 19.11
C PRO A 68 3.60 5.44 19.07
N GLY A 69 4.79 6.04 19.09
CA GLY A 69 4.93 7.50 18.97
C GLY A 69 4.83 8.06 17.55
N LEU A 70 4.26 7.26 16.64
CA LEU A 70 3.91 7.66 15.28
C LEU A 70 2.39 7.61 15.14
N GLU A 71 1.77 8.74 14.82
CA GLU A 71 0.33 8.87 14.60
C GLU A 71 0.01 8.91 13.09
N ALA A 72 -1.08 8.26 12.67
CA ALA A 72 -1.49 8.27 11.26
C ALA A 72 -1.95 9.68 10.81
N ARG A 73 -1.64 10.06 9.57
CA ARG A 73 -2.19 11.26 8.92
C ARG A 73 -3.63 11.02 8.50
N TYR A 74 -4.53 11.92 8.91
CA TYR A 74 -5.93 11.91 8.50
C TYR A 74 -6.27 13.07 7.56
N VAL A 75 -7.27 12.85 6.71
CA VAL A 75 -7.88 13.85 5.81
C VAL A 75 -9.37 13.94 6.09
N ASP A 76 -9.88 15.17 6.09
CA ASP A 76 -11.28 15.49 6.31
C ASP A 76 -12.03 15.68 4.98
N PHE A 77 -13.02 14.83 4.72
CA PHE A 77 -13.96 15.00 3.61
C PHE A 77 -15.24 15.63 4.13
N LYS A 78 -15.69 16.69 3.46
CA LYS A 78 -16.99 17.33 3.73
C LYS A 78 -17.89 17.06 2.53
N PHE A 79 -19.05 16.47 2.77
CA PHE A 79 -20.01 16.20 1.71
C PHE A 79 -21.42 16.20 2.25
N ASP A 80 -22.36 16.52 1.38
CA ASP A 80 -23.76 16.57 1.74
C ASP A 80 -24.38 15.17 1.60
N ARG A 81 -24.96 14.67 2.68
CA ARG A 81 -25.71 13.41 2.67
C ARG A 81 -27.18 13.72 2.50
N VAL A 82 -27.84 13.00 1.60
CA VAL A 82 -29.30 13.04 1.47
C VAL A 82 -29.87 12.04 2.47
N LEU A 83 -30.58 12.54 3.46
CA LEU A 83 -31.27 11.72 4.45
C LEU A 83 -32.76 11.66 4.11
N GLU A 84 -33.28 10.44 4.06
CA GLU A 84 -34.70 10.16 3.91
C GLU A 84 -35.33 10.05 5.29
N GLU A 85 -36.06 11.09 5.70
CA GLU A 85 -36.86 11.03 6.90
C GLU A 85 -38.28 10.60 6.52
N ARG A 86 -38.66 9.40 6.96
CA ARG A 86 -40.02 8.91 6.83
C ARG A 86 -40.83 9.45 8.01
N ILE A 87 -41.60 10.50 7.77
CA ILE A 87 -42.51 11.04 8.78
C ILE A 87 -43.69 10.07 8.90
N PRO A 88 -43.92 9.47 10.09
CA PRO A 88 -45.11 8.66 10.31
C PRO A 88 -46.35 9.56 10.20
N PRO A 89 -47.45 9.04 9.63
CA PRO A 89 -48.68 9.81 9.56
C PRO A 89 -49.14 10.22 10.98
N PRO A 90 -49.80 11.38 11.14
CA PRO A 90 -50.38 11.79 12.41
C PRO A 90 -51.27 10.70 13.00
N ALA A 91 -51.31 10.57 14.34
CA ALA A 91 -52.06 9.52 15.04
C ALA A 91 -53.58 9.51 14.74
N ASP A 92 -54.12 10.62 14.23
CA ASP A 92 -55.54 10.78 13.85
C ASP A 92 -55.82 10.49 12.35
N ALA A 93 -54.83 10.00 11.60
CA ALA A 93 -54.98 9.66 10.19
C ALA A 93 -55.62 8.27 10.00
N PRO A 94 -56.51 8.09 9.01
CA PRO A 94 -57.12 6.79 8.73
C PRO A 94 -56.05 5.72 8.44
N GLU A 95 -56.24 4.52 9.00
CA GLU A 95 -55.39 3.34 8.77
C GLU A 95 -55.25 3.10 7.26
N GLY A 96 -54.02 3.25 6.74
CA GLY A 96 -53.71 3.12 5.30
C GLY A 96 -53.09 4.36 4.65
N THR A 97 -52.90 5.46 5.38
CA THR A 97 -52.24 6.66 4.83
C THR A 97 -50.73 6.43 4.62
N PRO A 98 -50.20 6.54 3.37
CA PRO A 98 -48.77 6.39 3.13
C PRO A 98 -47.99 7.52 3.82
N GLY A 99 -46.99 7.15 4.63
CA GLY A 99 -46.09 8.12 5.27
C GLY A 99 -45.39 9.00 4.23
N THR A 100 -45.30 10.30 4.50
CA THR A 100 -44.61 11.24 3.61
C THR A 100 -43.10 11.12 3.81
N VAL A 101 -42.37 10.87 2.72
CA VAL A 101 -40.90 10.85 2.72
C VAL A 101 -40.39 12.25 2.44
N ARG A 102 -39.57 12.80 3.34
CA ARG A 102 -38.86 14.07 3.13
C ARG A 102 -37.38 13.78 2.90
N TYR A 103 -36.82 14.39 1.85
CA TYR A 103 -35.39 14.37 1.57
C TYR A 103 -34.78 15.63 2.15
N SER A 104 -33.89 15.50 3.14
CA SER A 104 -33.12 16.62 3.67
C SER A 104 -31.64 16.46 3.36
N VAL A 105 -31.00 17.55 2.98
CA VAL A 105 -29.58 17.59 2.64
C VAL A 105 -28.82 18.04 3.89
N VAL A 106 -28.05 17.12 4.49
CA VAL A 106 -27.31 17.37 5.73
C VAL A 106 -25.81 17.37 5.47
N PRO A 107 -25.09 18.47 5.78
CA PRO A 107 -23.65 18.52 5.62
C PRO A 107 -22.98 17.55 6.60
N SER A 108 -22.21 16.60 6.08
CA SER A 108 -21.54 15.55 6.85
C SER A 108 -20.02 15.65 6.70
N LYS A 109 -19.30 15.32 7.79
CA LYS A 109 -17.83 15.25 7.81
C LYS A 109 -17.39 13.78 7.96
N LEU A 110 -16.46 13.33 7.13
CA LEU A 110 -15.86 12.00 7.19
C LEU A 110 -14.33 12.15 7.30
N THR A 111 -13.74 11.54 8.32
CA THR A 111 -12.30 11.59 8.58
C THR A 111 -11.72 10.23 8.26
N VAL A 112 -10.74 10.16 7.36
CA VAL A 112 -10.11 8.89 6.93
C VAL A 112 -8.59 9.00 6.91
N PRO A 113 -7.86 7.90 7.15
CA PRO A 113 -6.41 7.90 7.01
C PRO A 113 -5.99 8.20 5.57
N LEU A 114 -4.93 9.00 5.40
CA LEU A 114 -4.40 9.37 4.09
C LEU A 114 -3.93 8.14 3.30
N LEU A 115 -3.35 7.14 3.99
CA LEU A 115 -2.93 5.88 3.38
C LEU A 115 -4.07 5.07 2.75
N ALA A 116 -5.33 5.32 3.14
CA ALA A 116 -6.48 4.65 2.55
C ALA A 116 -6.89 5.24 1.18
N MET A 117 -6.38 6.43 0.84
CA MET A 117 -6.69 7.15 -0.40
C MET A 117 -5.53 7.17 -1.39
N VAL A 118 -4.29 7.04 -0.89
CA VAL A 118 -3.09 7.07 -1.72
C VAL A 118 -2.65 5.64 -2.05
N PRO A 119 -2.42 5.31 -3.33
CA PRO A 119 -1.90 3.99 -3.69
C PRO A 119 -0.51 3.80 -3.11
N ILE A 120 -0.33 2.74 -2.33
CA ILE A 120 0.99 2.36 -1.81
C ILE A 120 1.75 1.67 -2.95
N PRO A 121 2.98 2.11 -3.27
CA PRO A 121 3.80 1.45 -4.27
C PRO A 121 4.11 0.02 -3.83
N CYS A 122 3.67 -0.97 -4.62
CA CYS A 122 3.93 -2.38 -4.38
C CYS A 122 4.72 -2.99 -5.56
N LEU A 123 6.04 -3.11 -5.39
CA LEU A 123 6.88 -3.78 -6.38
C LEU A 123 6.99 -5.26 -6.00
N ARG A 124 6.28 -6.13 -6.73
CA ARG A 124 6.42 -7.58 -6.60
C ARG A 124 7.24 -8.09 -7.77
N ILE A 125 8.31 -8.85 -7.50
CA ILE A 125 9.03 -9.56 -8.55
C ILE A 125 8.28 -10.84 -8.87
N ASP A 126 7.86 -10.98 -10.12
CA ASP A 126 7.22 -12.16 -10.67
C ASP A 126 8.22 -13.34 -10.77
N PRO A 127 7.74 -14.59 -10.92
CA PRO A 127 8.61 -15.75 -11.02
C PRO A 127 9.67 -15.55 -12.11
N LEU A 128 10.93 -15.64 -11.71
CA LEU A 128 12.08 -15.43 -12.58
C LEU A 128 12.34 -16.73 -13.35
N SER A 129 12.00 -16.75 -14.65
CA SER A 129 12.29 -17.89 -15.54
C SER A 129 13.66 -17.70 -16.20
N ALA A 130 14.57 -18.64 -15.96
CA ALA A 130 15.81 -18.74 -16.72
C ALA A 130 15.54 -19.55 -18.00
N ASP A 131 15.09 -18.89 -19.07
CA ASP A 131 14.92 -19.53 -20.37
C ASP A 131 16.26 -19.63 -21.12
N ARG A 132 16.74 -20.85 -21.29
CA ARG A 132 17.89 -21.15 -22.16
C ARG A 132 17.33 -21.59 -23.52
N SER A 133 16.78 -20.65 -24.27
CA SER A 133 16.42 -20.91 -25.67
C SER A 133 17.70 -20.94 -26.52
N PRO A 134 18.05 -22.07 -27.16
CA PRO A 134 19.06 -22.07 -28.20
C PRO A 134 18.43 -21.44 -29.45
N VAL A 135 18.55 -20.12 -29.60
CA VAL A 135 18.32 -19.48 -30.90
C VAL A 135 19.49 -19.86 -31.80
N CYS A 136 19.40 -21.06 -32.39
CA CYS A 136 20.20 -21.44 -33.55
C CYS A 136 19.42 -20.99 -34.77
N GLY A 137 19.62 -19.73 -35.16
CA GLY A 137 19.21 -19.22 -36.46
C GLY A 137 20.41 -19.24 -37.42
N SER A 138 20.32 -20.03 -38.48
CA SER A 138 20.96 -19.84 -39.80
C SER A 138 20.84 -21.16 -40.58
N THR A 139 19.85 -21.33 -41.46
CA THR A 139 19.95 -21.03 -42.91
C THR A 139 20.87 -22.00 -43.67
N THR A 140 20.25 -22.74 -44.59
CA THR A 140 20.80 -23.64 -45.64
C THR A 140 21.18 -25.05 -45.21
#